data_AF-A0A1Q7UQB9-F1
#
_entry.id   AF-A0A1Q7UQB9-F1
#
_cell.length_a   1.000
_cell.length_b   1.000
_cell.length_c   1.000
_cell.angle_alpha   90.00
_cell.angle_beta   90.00
_cell.angle_gamma   90.00
#
_symmetry.space_group_name_H-M   'P 1'
#
loop_
_entity.id
_entity.type
_entity.pdbx_description
1 polymer ?
#
loop_
_entity_poly.entity_id
_entity_poly.type
_entity_poly.pdbx_seq_one_letter_code
_entity_poly.pdbx_strand_id
1 'polypeptide(L)'
;MSHPPAFTVRADDLLRHLQDLRSGTYEGAMSRGAKEVVYRQGIELLRPVAVAILEEANTLFLNGTGDVQVIGPEEEGTGDLVTRFELSWPEQRAARIMRGPHGPLQPVRIIVNYSQGFLHPHLSGSIAGFWPFQVTSAADAERQKSILAAIVELELHQRIFETNWRILPVSQQLE
;
A
#
# COMPACT_ATOMS: atom_id res chain seq x y z
N MET A 1 -20.02 -0.20 23.04
CA MET A 1 -19.30 0.02 21.78
C MET A 1 -17.83 0.06 22.12
N SER A 2 -17.10 -1.02 21.83
CA SER A 2 -15.66 -1.09 22.12
C SER A 2 -14.96 -0.10 21.19
N HIS A 3 -14.27 0.89 21.74
CA HIS A 3 -13.41 1.74 20.92
C HIS A 3 -12.39 0.86 20.18
N PRO A 4 -12.15 1.09 18.89
CA PRO A 4 -11.03 0.44 18.22
C PRO A 4 -9.76 0.77 19.03
N PRO A 5 -8.86 -0.20 19.25
CA PRO A 5 -7.65 0.05 20.01
C PRO A 5 -6.90 1.23 19.39
N ALA A 6 -6.36 2.11 20.25
CA ALA A 6 -5.56 3.24 19.82
C ALA A 6 -4.47 2.78 18.85
N PHE A 7 -4.28 3.50 17.74
CA PHE A 7 -3.25 3.18 16.75
C PHE A 7 -1.88 3.18 17.43
N THR A 8 -1.34 1.98 17.68
CA THR A 8 -0.03 1.81 18.32
C THR A 8 1.06 1.77 17.27
N VAL A 9 2.25 2.26 17.63
CA VAL A 9 3.48 2.00 16.87
C VAL A 9 3.64 0.48 16.71
N ARG A 10 3.92 0.01 15.48
CA ARG A 10 4.18 -1.40 15.17
C ARG A 10 5.57 -1.81 15.65
N ALA A 11 5.74 -1.90 16.97
CA ALA A 11 7.02 -2.19 17.60
C ALA A 11 7.62 -3.53 17.12
N ASP A 12 6.80 -4.59 17.04
CA ASP A 12 7.25 -5.91 16.59
C ASP A 12 7.84 -5.89 15.19
N ASP A 13 7.20 -5.19 14.25
CA ASP A 13 7.67 -5.06 12.88
C ASP A 13 9.00 -4.29 12.80
N LEU A 14 9.17 -3.23 13.59
CA LEU A 14 10.43 -2.49 13.66
C LEU A 14 11.54 -3.31 14.33
N LEU A 15 11.24 -4.05 15.39
CA LEU A 15 12.21 -4.90 16.08
C LEU A 15 12.66 -6.07 15.19
N ARG A 16 11.73 -6.73 14.48
CA ARG A 16 12.08 -7.77 13.50
C ARG A 16 12.88 -7.22 12.33
N HIS A 17 12.54 -6.02 11.84
CA HIS A 17 13.34 -5.32 10.84
C HIS A 17 14.79 -5.08 11.30
N LEU A 18 14.98 -4.65 12.54
CA LEU A 18 16.34 -4.49 13.10
C LEU A 18 17.07 -5.83 13.23
N GLN A 19 16.37 -6.90 13.61
CA GLN A 19 16.92 -8.27 13.66
C GLN A 19 17.38 -8.75 12.27
N ASP A 20 16.58 -8.49 11.24
CA ASP A 20 16.88 -8.80 9.85
C ASP A 20 18.15 -8.06 9.39
N LEU A 21 18.20 -6.75 9.61
CA LEU A 21 19.38 -5.93 9.31
C LEU A 21 20.65 -6.45 10.00
N ARG A 22 20.55 -6.80 11.28
CA ARG A 22 21.69 -7.32 12.06
C ARG A 22 22.17 -8.69 11.56
N SER A 23 21.25 -9.53 11.10
CA SER A 23 21.53 -10.92 10.70
C SER A 23 21.77 -11.10 9.21
N GLY A 24 21.51 -10.08 8.39
CA GLY A 24 21.53 -10.18 6.93
C GLY A 24 20.40 -11.05 6.38
N THR A 25 19.34 -11.29 7.15
CA THR A 25 18.20 -12.13 6.77
C THR A 25 16.94 -11.29 6.50
N TYR A 26 15.88 -11.93 6.02
CA TYR A 26 14.53 -11.38 6.02
C TYR A 26 13.61 -12.45 6.60
N GLU A 27 13.12 -12.22 7.81
CA GLU A 27 12.32 -13.18 8.58
C GLU A 27 12.98 -14.57 8.63
N GLY A 28 14.30 -14.58 8.81
CA GLY A 28 15.13 -15.80 8.87
C GLY A 28 15.58 -16.35 7.50
N ALA A 29 15.05 -15.86 6.38
CA ALA A 29 15.51 -16.26 5.05
C ALA A 29 16.84 -15.59 4.69
N MET A 30 17.83 -16.38 4.24
CA MET A 30 19.18 -15.88 3.94
C MET A 30 19.41 -15.55 2.46
N SER A 31 19.07 -16.48 1.56
CA SER A 31 19.30 -16.31 0.12
C SER A 31 18.21 -15.46 -0.53
N ARG A 32 18.52 -14.77 -1.63
CA ARG A 32 17.54 -13.94 -2.36
C ARG A 32 16.26 -14.72 -2.69
N GLY A 33 16.39 -15.90 -3.28
CA GLY A 33 15.23 -16.75 -3.62
C GLY A 33 14.39 -17.15 -2.40
N ALA A 34 15.01 -17.46 -1.25
CA ALA A 34 14.26 -17.75 -0.02
C ALA A 34 13.50 -16.52 0.48
N LYS A 35 14.11 -15.33 0.42
CA LYS A 35 13.47 -14.06 0.79
C LYS A 35 12.30 -13.71 -0.13
N GLU A 36 12.41 -14.02 -1.42
CA GLU A 36 11.31 -13.84 -2.38
C GLU A 36 10.13 -14.78 -2.10
N VAL A 37 10.38 -16.01 -1.64
CA VAL A 37 9.31 -16.91 -1.16
C VAL A 37 8.58 -16.28 0.03
N VAL A 38 9.31 -15.76 1.01
CA VAL A 38 8.72 -15.06 2.17
C VAL A 38 7.89 -13.85 1.70
N TYR A 39 8.43 -13.05 0.78
CA TYR A 39 7.72 -11.91 0.21
C TYR A 39 6.38 -12.35 -0.43
N ARG A 40 6.38 -13.35 -1.31
CA ARG A 40 5.16 -13.80 -2.01
C ARG A 40 4.13 -14.35 -1.03
N GLN A 41 4.54 -15.09 -0.01
CA GLN A 41 3.65 -15.54 1.07
C GLN A 41 3.07 -14.36 1.85
N GLY A 42 3.90 -13.37 2.17
CA GLY A 42 3.45 -12.13 2.82
C GLY A 42 2.42 -11.37 1.99
N ILE A 43 2.59 -11.30 0.66
CA ILE A 43 1.60 -10.67 -0.25
C ILE A 43 0.24 -11.37 -0.17
N GLU A 44 0.21 -12.70 -0.20
CA GLU A 44 -1.04 -13.45 -0.10
C GLU A 44 -1.75 -13.22 1.24
N LEU A 45 -0.99 -13.07 2.34
CA LEU A 45 -1.53 -12.72 3.66
C LEU A 45 -2.02 -11.26 3.74
N LEU A 46 -1.29 -10.33 3.11
CA LEU A 46 -1.65 -8.91 3.11
C LEU A 46 -2.87 -8.62 2.24
N ARG A 47 -3.03 -9.34 1.11
CA ARG A 47 -4.06 -9.09 0.09
C ARG A 47 -5.45 -8.83 0.67
N PRO A 48 -6.05 -9.71 1.50
CA PRO A 48 -7.39 -9.46 2.02
C PRO A 48 -7.48 -8.17 2.85
N VAL A 49 -6.42 -7.82 3.59
CA VAL A 49 -6.38 -6.61 4.42
C VAL A 49 -6.26 -5.35 3.57
N ALA A 50 -5.35 -5.34 2.59
CA ALA A 50 -5.17 -4.21 1.69
C ALA A 50 -6.41 -3.94 0.83
N VAL A 51 -7.03 -5.00 0.29
CA VAL A 51 -8.28 -4.88 -0.47
C VAL A 51 -9.40 -4.34 0.40
N ALA A 52 -9.56 -4.83 1.64
CA ALA A 52 -10.60 -4.32 2.54
C ALA A 52 -10.47 -2.81 2.82
N ILE A 53 -9.25 -2.32 3.03
CA ILE A 53 -9.00 -0.88 3.25
C ILE A 53 -9.31 -0.05 1.98
N LEU A 54 -8.96 -0.56 0.79
CA LEU A 54 -9.28 0.12 -0.47
C LEU A 54 -10.79 0.13 -0.73
N GLU A 55 -11.51 -0.96 -0.43
CA GLU A 55 -12.97 -1.02 -0.57
C GLU A 55 -13.71 -0.15 0.45
N GLU A 56 -13.17 -0.03 1.67
CA GLU A 56 -13.66 0.93 2.65
C GLU A 56 -13.54 2.36 2.11
N ALA A 57 -12.38 2.73 1.56
CA ALA A 57 -12.19 4.04 0.92
C ALA A 57 -13.08 4.24 -0.31
N ASN A 58 -13.27 3.20 -1.14
CA ASN A 58 -14.18 3.21 -2.28
C ASN A 58 -15.62 3.54 -1.83
N THR A 59 -16.08 2.89 -0.77
CA THR A 59 -17.40 3.11 -0.21
C THR A 59 -17.55 4.52 0.37
N LEU A 60 -16.59 4.96 1.17
CA LEU A 60 -16.66 6.24 1.90
C LEU A 60 -16.51 7.46 1.00
N PHE A 61 -15.64 7.41 -0.02
CA PHE A 61 -15.24 8.59 -0.78
C PHE A 61 -15.65 8.55 -2.25
N LEU A 62 -15.84 7.35 -2.81
CA LEU A 62 -16.06 7.14 -4.24
C LEU A 62 -17.46 6.60 -4.56
N ASN A 63 -18.37 6.54 -3.58
CA ASN A 63 -19.73 6.01 -3.73
C ASN A 63 -19.77 4.59 -4.33
N GLY A 64 -18.73 3.78 -4.11
CA GLY A 64 -18.63 2.42 -4.67
C GLY A 64 -18.40 2.36 -6.18
N THR A 65 -18.02 3.46 -6.83
CA THR A 65 -17.73 3.51 -8.28
C THR A 65 -16.29 3.12 -8.63
N GLY A 66 -15.45 2.95 -7.61
CA GLY A 66 -14.07 2.55 -7.77
C GLY A 66 -13.91 1.07 -8.08
N ASP A 67 -12.80 0.75 -8.72
CA ASP A 67 -12.34 -0.59 -9.07
C ASP A 67 -11.02 -0.87 -8.36
N VAL A 68 -11.01 -1.91 -7.52
CA VAL A 68 -9.82 -2.37 -6.78
C VAL A 68 -9.12 -3.46 -7.56
N GLN A 69 -7.84 -3.25 -7.86
CA GLN A 69 -7.01 -4.23 -8.57
C GLN A 69 -5.77 -4.60 -7.77
N VAL A 70 -5.30 -5.83 -7.95
CA VAL A 70 -4.02 -6.31 -7.43
C VAL A 70 -3.15 -6.70 -8.61
N ILE A 71 -2.02 -6.03 -8.75
CA ILE A 71 -1.07 -6.20 -9.87
C ILE A 71 0.22 -6.78 -9.30
N GLY A 72 0.70 -7.86 -9.91
CA GLY A 72 1.92 -8.55 -9.50
C GLY A 72 1.74 -9.62 -8.41
N PRO A 73 2.86 -10.16 -7.89
CA PRO A 73 4.22 -9.66 -8.11
C PRO A 73 4.74 -9.97 -9.50
N GLU A 74 4.99 -8.92 -10.29
CA GLU A 74 5.68 -9.01 -11.57
C GLU A 74 7.18 -8.88 -11.32
N GLU A 75 7.98 -9.65 -12.07
CA GLU A 75 9.40 -9.32 -12.23
C GLU A 75 9.48 -8.11 -13.16
N GLU A 76 9.40 -6.90 -12.59
CA GLU A 76 9.89 -5.72 -13.31
C GLU A 76 11.41 -5.94 -13.50
N GLY A 77 11.90 -5.71 -14.73
CA GLY A 77 13.23 -6.15 -15.18
C GLY A 77 14.36 -6.07 -14.15
N THR A 78 15.34 -6.98 -14.28
CA THR A 78 16.48 -7.14 -13.37
C THR A 78 16.11 -7.47 -11.92
N GLY A 79 15.26 -8.47 -11.68
CA GLY A 79 15.14 -9.13 -10.36
C GLY A 79 14.48 -8.30 -9.24
N ASP A 80 13.76 -7.24 -9.59
CA ASP A 80 12.90 -6.50 -8.69
C ASP A 80 11.52 -7.19 -8.59
N LEU A 81 10.93 -7.23 -7.40
CA LEU A 81 9.54 -7.68 -7.22
C LEU A 81 8.69 -6.53 -6.70
N VAL A 82 7.63 -6.21 -7.44
CA VAL A 82 6.68 -5.17 -7.05
C VAL A 82 5.27 -5.73 -7.11
N THR A 83 4.53 -5.55 -6.02
CA THR A 83 3.08 -5.78 -5.97
C THR A 83 2.41 -4.45 -5.71
N ARG A 84 1.37 -4.13 -6.47
CA ARG A 84 0.56 -2.92 -6.32
C ARG A 84 -0.88 -3.31 -6.03
N PHE A 85 -1.47 -2.68 -5.02
CA PHE A 85 -2.92 -2.67 -4.80
C PHE A 85 -3.41 -1.30 -5.21
N GLU A 86 -4.27 -1.24 -6.22
CA GLU A 86 -4.69 0.01 -6.84
C GLU A 86 -6.19 0.21 -6.67
N LEU A 87 -6.61 1.45 -6.40
CA LEU A 87 -8.00 1.88 -6.45
C LEU A 87 -8.12 2.99 -7.49
N SER A 88 -8.87 2.71 -8.56
CA SER A 88 -9.12 3.64 -9.67
C SER A 88 -10.61 3.90 -9.83
N TRP A 89 -11.00 5.08 -10.33
CA TRP A 89 -12.42 5.43 -10.52
C TRP A 89 -12.61 6.33 -11.76
N PRO A 90 -13.85 6.46 -12.29
CA PRO A 90 -14.10 7.14 -13.57
C PRO A 90 -13.53 8.56 -13.64
N GLU A 91 -13.76 9.38 -12.62
CA GLU A 91 -13.31 10.77 -12.55
C GLU A 91 -11.78 10.85 -12.52
N GLN A 92 -11.11 9.96 -11.77
CA GLN A 92 -9.65 9.88 -11.76
C GLN A 92 -9.08 9.48 -13.13
N ARG A 93 -9.67 8.48 -13.79
CA ARG A 93 -9.22 8.03 -15.12
C ARG A 93 -9.39 9.10 -16.20
N ALA A 94 -10.43 9.93 -16.09
CA ALA A 94 -10.67 11.05 -17.00
C ALA A 94 -9.82 12.30 -16.68
N ALA A 95 -9.27 12.40 -15.46
CA ALA A 95 -8.56 13.59 -14.99
C ALA A 95 -7.10 13.66 -15.46
N ARG A 96 -6.57 14.88 -15.45
CA ARG A 96 -5.15 15.19 -15.64
C ARG A 96 -4.63 15.98 -14.45
N ILE A 97 -3.35 15.78 -14.14
CA ILE A 97 -2.64 16.53 -13.11
C ILE A 97 -2.63 18.02 -13.51
N MET A 98 -3.23 18.85 -12.65
CA MET A 98 -3.32 20.30 -12.77
C MET A 98 -2.18 21.00 -12.02
N ARG A 99 -1.64 20.37 -10.97
CA ARG A 99 -0.53 20.89 -10.15
C ARG A 99 0.65 19.92 -10.14
N GLY A 100 1.82 20.37 -10.60
CA GLY A 100 3.02 19.54 -10.73
C GLY A 100 3.24 19.05 -12.17
N PRO A 101 3.99 17.96 -12.38
CA PRO A 101 4.24 17.42 -13.72
C PRO A 101 2.93 17.02 -14.41
N HIS A 102 2.64 17.63 -15.55
CA HIS A 102 1.41 17.34 -16.30
C HIS A 102 1.41 15.89 -16.81
N GLY A 103 0.29 15.20 -16.61
CA GLY A 103 0.11 13.81 -17.01
C GLY A 103 -1.27 13.28 -16.62
N PRO A 104 -1.59 12.02 -16.95
CA PRO A 104 -2.76 11.34 -16.40
C PRO A 104 -2.68 11.29 -14.87
N LEU A 105 -3.80 11.57 -14.20
CA LEU A 105 -3.86 11.37 -12.75
C LEU A 105 -3.72 9.87 -12.45
N GLN A 106 -2.87 9.50 -11.50
CA GLN A 106 -2.64 8.09 -11.14
C GLN A 106 -3.75 7.57 -10.21
N PRO A 107 -3.98 6.24 -10.12
CA PRO A 107 -4.87 5.68 -9.10
C PRO A 107 -4.29 5.86 -7.69
N VAL A 108 -5.08 5.58 -6.65
CA VAL A 108 -4.55 5.37 -5.29
C VAL A 108 -3.74 4.06 -5.31
N ARG A 109 -2.55 4.05 -4.69
CA ARG A 109 -1.69 2.87 -4.67
C ARG A 109 -1.17 2.54 -3.28
N ILE A 110 -1.27 1.27 -2.91
CA ILE A 110 -0.43 0.64 -1.89
C ILE A 110 0.59 -0.21 -2.63
N ILE A 111 1.88 -0.01 -2.33
CA ILE A 111 2.99 -0.65 -3.05
C ILE A 111 3.79 -1.49 -2.06
N VAL A 112 4.08 -2.73 -2.43
CA VAL A 112 5.06 -3.57 -1.73
C VAL A 112 6.22 -3.85 -2.69
N ASN A 113 7.35 -3.20 -2.44
CA ASN A 113 8.53 -3.26 -3.29
C ASN A 113 9.67 -4.06 -2.65
N TYR A 114 10.24 -5.00 -3.40
CA TYR A 114 11.48 -5.69 -3.10
C TYR A 114 12.50 -5.55 -4.23
N SER A 115 13.08 -4.36 -4.36
CA SER A 115 14.13 -4.07 -5.34
C SER A 115 15.45 -4.82 -5.08
N GLN A 116 16.31 -4.89 -6.10
CA GLN A 116 17.69 -5.32 -5.96
C GLN A 116 18.45 -4.38 -5.02
N GLY A 117 19.24 -4.99 -4.13
CA GLY A 117 19.99 -4.28 -3.09
C GLY A 117 19.23 -4.08 -1.78
N PHE A 118 17.90 -4.26 -1.76
CA PHE A 118 17.16 -4.26 -0.51
C PHE A 118 17.39 -5.56 0.26
N LEU A 119 17.54 -5.45 1.57
CA LEU A 119 17.66 -6.63 2.42
C LEU A 119 16.32 -7.34 2.61
N HIS A 120 15.24 -6.56 2.66
CA HIS A 120 13.85 -7.00 2.81
C HIS A 120 12.92 -6.05 2.03
N PRO A 121 11.70 -6.49 1.72
CA PRO A 121 10.65 -5.67 1.12
C PRO A 121 10.14 -4.53 2.01
N HIS A 122 9.57 -3.52 1.36
CA HIS A 122 8.96 -2.38 2.02
C HIS A 122 7.55 -2.10 1.51
N LEU A 123 6.72 -1.58 2.40
CA LEU A 123 5.39 -1.07 2.14
C LEU A 123 5.45 0.47 1.98
N SER A 124 4.80 1.02 0.95
CA SER A 124 4.76 2.46 0.67
C SER A 124 3.50 2.89 -0.09
N GLY A 125 3.28 4.20 -0.18
CA GLY A 125 2.44 4.79 -1.22
C GLY A 125 3.27 5.10 -2.48
N SER A 126 2.67 5.82 -3.43
CA SER A 126 3.32 6.31 -4.66
C SER A 126 4.38 7.38 -4.37
N ILE A 127 4.15 8.20 -3.32
CA ILE A 127 4.96 9.41 -3.06
C ILE A 127 5.66 9.42 -1.71
N ALA A 128 5.33 8.51 -0.79
CA ALA A 128 5.93 8.50 0.54
C ALA A 128 5.93 7.12 1.21
N GLY A 129 6.80 7.01 2.20
CA GLY A 129 6.94 5.83 3.06
C GLY A 129 7.96 4.83 2.54
N PHE A 130 8.47 4.01 3.46
CA PHE A 130 9.24 2.78 3.23
C PHE A 130 9.18 2.01 4.55
N TRP A 131 7.98 1.58 4.93
CA TRP A 131 7.79 0.81 6.14
C TRP A 131 8.27 -0.63 5.92
N PRO A 132 8.89 -1.29 6.92
CA PRO A 132 9.32 -2.67 6.75
C PRO A 132 8.10 -3.58 6.56
N PHE A 133 8.17 -4.46 5.57
CA PHE A 133 7.11 -5.42 5.26
C PHE A 133 7.34 -6.74 6.02
N GLN A 134 7.02 -6.74 7.31
CA GLN A 134 7.14 -7.91 8.18
C GLN A 134 5.81 -8.65 8.30
N VAL A 135 5.47 -9.39 7.25
CA VAL A 135 4.21 -10.17 7.19
C VAL A 135 4.52 -11.64 6.95
N THR A 136 4.49 -12.44 8.02
CA THR A 136 4.63 -13.90 7.97
C THR A 136 3.43 -14.64 8.54
N SER A 137 2.41 -13.90 9.02
CA SER A 137 1.16 -14.44 9.55
C SER A 137 -0.04 -13.53 9.23
N ALA A 138 -1.26 -14.05 9.39
CA ALA A 138 -2.48 -13.24 9.27
C ALA A 138 -2.54 -12.14 10.34
N ALA A 139 -2.03 -12.40 11.55
CA ALA A 139 -1.94 -11.40 12.60
C ALA A 139 -0.98 -10.26 12.23
N ASP A 140 0.11 -10.57 11.51
CA ASP A 140 1.03 -9.56 11.01
C ASP A 140 0.40 -8.69 9.93
N ALA A 141 -0.36 -9.30 9.01
CA ALA A 141 -1.11 -8.58 7.99
C ALA A 141 -2.13 -7.62 8.62
N GLU A 142 -2.87 -8.10 9.62
CA GLU A 142 -3.83 -7.30 10.39
C GLU A 142 -3.18 -6.10 11.10
N ARG A 143 -1.97 -6.26 11.64
CA ARG A 143 -1.20 -5.14 12.23
C ARG A 143 -0.84 -4.07 11.20
N GLN A 144 -0.83 -4.36 9.91
CA GLN A 144 -0.54 -3.35 8.88
C GLN A 144 -1.68 -2.36 8.64
N LYS A 145 -2.91 -2.65 9.11
CA LYS A 145 -4.11 -1.85 8.84
C LYS A 145 -3.92 -0.35 9.03
N SER A 146 -3.27 0.07 10.13
CA SER A 146 -3.06 1.49 10.42
C SER A 146 -2.20 2.19 9.36
N ILE A 147 -1.18 1.51 8.84
CA ILE A 147 -0.31 2.05 7.81
C ILE A 147 -0.98 2.00 6.44
N LEU A 148 -1.70 0.93 6.13
CA LEU A 148 -2.46 0.83 4.89
C LEU A 148 -3.50 1.96 4.82
N ALA A 149 -4.23 2.21 5.91
CA ALA A 149 -5.17 3.32 6.01
C ALA A 149 -4.47 4.68 5.82
N ALA A 150 -3.32 4.89 6.49
CA ALA A 150 -2.55 6.13 6.34
C ALA A 150 -2.02 6.33 4.91
N ILE A 151 -1.60 5.26 4.22
CA ILE A 151 -1.18 5.32 2.81
C ILE A 151 -2.38 5.70 1.92
N VAL A 152 -3.54 5.07 2.12
CA VAL A 152 -4.72 5.36 1.31
C VAL A 152 -5.21 6.79 1.52
N GLU A 153 -5.22 7.27 2.77
CA GLU A 153 -5.56 8.68 3.07
C GLU A 153 -4.57 9.65 2.40
N LEU A 154 -3.27 9.37 2.50
CA LEU A 154 -2.22 10.16 1.83
C LEU A 154 -2.44 10.22 0.32
N GLU A 155 -2.66 9.06 -0.32
CA GLU A 155 -2.85 8.98 -1.77
C GLU A 155 -4.13 9.71 -2.20
N LEU A 156 -5.26 9.51 -1.51
CA LEU A 156 -6.51 10.24 -1.79
C LEU A 156 -6.30 11.75 -1.70
N HIS A 157 -5.64 12.21 -0.65
CA HIS A 157 -5.33 13.62 -0.48
C HIS A 157 -4.39 14.12 -1.60
N GLN A 158 -3.42 13.31 -2.01
CA GLN A 158 -2.54 13.65 -3.13
C GLN A 158 -3.32 13.84 -4.44
N ARG A 159 -4.34 13.02 -4.72
CA ARG A 159 -5.21 13.20 -5.90
C ARG A 159 -6.01 14.50 -5.85
N ILE A 160 -6.51 14.87 -4.67
CA ILE A 160 -7.17 16.17 -4.45
C ILE A 160 -6.19 17.32 -4.73
N PHE A 161 -4.97 17.21 -4.20
CA PHE A 161 -3.94 18.23 -4.36
C PHE A 161 -3.52 18.40 -5.83
N GLU A 162 -3.27 17.30 -6.53
CA GLU A 162 -2.88 17.28 -7.96
C GLU A 162 -3.98 17.84 -8.87
N THR A 163 -5.22 17.86 -8.41
CA THR A 163 -6.38 18.34 -9.15
C THR A 163 -7.19 19.36 -8.35
N ASN A 164 -8.36 18.96 -7.85
CA ASN A 164 -9.22 19.71 -6.94
C ASN A 164 -10.18 18.76 -6.21
N TRP A 165 -10.98 19.30 -5.30
CA TRP A 165 -11.89 18.54 -4.44
C TRP A 165 -12.97 17.72 -5.19
N ARG A 166 -13.36 18.12 -6.42
CA ARG A 166 -14.37 17.41 -7.22
C ARG A 166 -13.91 16.05 -7.70
N ILE A 167 -12.63 15.72 -7.54
CA ILE A 167 -12.09 14.43 -7.93
C ILE A 167 -12.69 13.28 -7.11
N LEU A 168 -13.21 13.56 -5.90
CA LEU A 168 -13.89 12.57 -5.07
C LEU A 168 -15.41 12.68 -5.24
N PRO A 169 -16.11 11.62 -5.70
CA PRO A 169 -17.57 11.60 -5.88
C PRO A 169 -18.38 12.02 -4.66
N VAL A 170 -17.94 11.72 -3.43
CA VAL A 170 -18.65 12.12 -2.20
C VAL A 170 -18.83 13.63 -2.07
N SER A 171 -17.92 14.43 -2.67
CA SER A 171 -17.97 15.88 -2.57
C SER A 171 -19.21 16.51 -3.20
N GLN A 172 -19.85 15.84 -4.14
CA GLN A 172 -21.10 16.28 -4.77
C GLN A 172 -22.31 16.16 -3.83
N GLN A 173 -22.19 15.40 -2.74
CA GLN A 173 -23.23 15.25 -1.72
C GLN A 173 -23.10 16.30 -0.60
N LEU A 174 -22.02 17.08 -0.60
CA LEU A 174 -21.76 18.14 0.38
C LEU A 174 -22.27 19.52 -0.09
N GLU A 175 -22.80 19.60 -1.33
CA GLU A 175 -23.48 20.78 -1.90
C GLU A 175 -24.97 20.79 -1.54
#